data_AF-A0A7S3TR68-F1
#
_entry.id   AF-A0A7S3TR68-F1
#
_cell.length_a   1.000
_cell.length_b   1.000
_cell.length_c   1.000
_cell.angle_alpha   90.00
_cell.angle_beta   90.00
_cell.angle_gamma   90.00
#
_symmetry.space_group_name_H-M   'P 1'
#
loop_
_entity.id
_entity.type
_entity.pdbx_description
1 polymer ?
#
loop_
_entity_poly.entity_id
_entity_poly.type
_entity_poly.pdbx_seq_one_letter_code
_entity_poly.pdbx_strand_id
1 'polypeptide(L)'
;MASQQPPPALEPMRVYLDRSRELQAAKPIVAHYLRVFAMNIALQLRSRLRPADLVYVSSLMDSLEQERTQLEAQRAAKHPQETIREFAIDLSNRARSADKPEVSIPNPSQRWTIVDAPKVAQAYHASAVVLDSLRQFAPLAPDLAQRQQSAHKRSQQLSLALSRALRSPPCVPVDWRPLPASLLAPPLPSPPPAPSAPAAPPKPPPPPSAPPT
;
A
#
# COMPACT_ATOMS: atom_id res chain seq x y z
N MET A 1 6.89 -20.84 15.66
CA MET A 1 6.12 -19.59 15.82
C MET A 1 6.94 -18.49 15.18
N ALA A 2 6.67 -18.12 13.93
CA ALA A 2 7.41 -17.06 13.25
C ALA A 2 7.25 -15.74 14.03
N SER A 3 8.32 -14.96 14.14
CA SER A 3 8.33 -13.64 14.75
C SER A 3 7.13 -12.85 14.24
N GLN A 4 6.20 -12.44 15.11
CA GLN A 4 5.04 -11.67 14.66
C GLN A 4 5.47 -10.33 14.05
N GLN A 5 6.62 -9.80 14.47
CA GLN A 5 7.08 -8.50 14.01
C GLN A 5 7.94 -8.64 12.74
N PRO A 6 7.64 -7.87 11.67
CA PRO A 6 8.49 -7.86 10.48
C PRO A 6 9.89 -7.31 10.83
N PRO A 7 10.96 -7.85 10.21
CA PRO A 7 12.31 -7.28 10.29
C PRO A 7 12.36 -5.79 9.94
N PRO A 8 13.36 -5.03 10.43
CA PRO A 8 13.47 -3.59 10.14
C PRO A 8 13.49 -3.23 8.66
N ALA A 9 14.12 -4.06 7.81
CA ALA A 9 14.16 -3.86 6.36
C ALA A 9 12.77 -3.95 5.68
N LEU A 10 11.79 -4.53 6.39
CA LEU A 10 10.42 -4.71 5.96
C LEU A 10 9.46 -3.76 6.69
N GLU A 11 9.96 -2.73 7.37
CA GLU A 11 9.13 -1.73 8.06
C GLU A 11 7.96 -1.18 7.21
N PRO A 12 8.12 -0.88 5.91
CA PRO A 12 7.02 -0.35 5.09
C PRO A 12 5.77 -1.23 5.03
N MET A 13 5.89 -2.54 5.29
CA MET A 13 4.75 -3.46 5.28
C MET A 13 3.96 -3.47 6.60
N ARG A 14 4.56 -2.98 7.70
CA ARG A 14 4.06 -3.15 9.07
C ARG A 14 2.62 -2.68 9.22
N VAL A 15 2.32 -1.50 8.68
CA VAL A 15 0.98 -0.90 8.72
C VAL A 15 -0.11 -1.80 8.14
N TYR A 16 0.16 -2.52 7.05
CA TYR A 16 -0.81 -3.40 6.41
C TYR A 16 -0.96 -4.71 7.20
N LEU A 17 0.12 -5.23 7.79
CA LEU A 17 0.07 -6.40 8.66
C LEU A 17 -0.70 -6.12 9.95
N ASP A 18 -0.48 -4.97 10.58
CA ASP A 18 -1.21 -4.57 11.78
C ASP A 18 -2.69 -4.36 11.48
N ARG A 19 -3.02 -3.65 10.39
CA ARG A 19 -4.41 -3.54 9.93
C ARG A 19 -5.05 -4.88 9.61
N SER A 20 -4.29 -5.80 9.03
CA SER A 20 -4.79 -7.14 8.71
C SER A 20 -5.21 -7.89 9.98
N ARG A 21 -4.38 -7.87 11.03
CA ARG A 21 -4.68 -8.53 12.31
C ARG A 21 -5.97 -8.02 12.92
N GLU A 22 -6.15 -6.69 12.91
CA GLU A 22 -7.36 -6.07 13.46
C GLU A 22 -8.63 -6.44 12.69
N LEU A 23 -8.49 -6.72 11.40
CA LEU A 23 -9.60 -7.08 10.53
C LEU A 23 -9.80 -8.59 10.41
N GLN A 24 -8.89 -9.41 10.91
CA GLN A 24 -8.89 -10.86 10.66
C GLN A 24 -10.20 -11.53 11.06
N ALA A 25 -10.74 -11.19 12.23
CA ALA A 25 -12.00 -11.77 12.72
C ALA A 25 -13.24 -11.20 12.01
N ALA A 26 -13.27 -9.89 11.74
CA ALA A 26 -14.48 -9.21 11.27
C ALA A 26 -14.59 -9.13 9.73
N LYS A 27 -13.45 -9.07 9.04
CA LYS A 27 -13.31 -8.86 7.58
C LYS A 27 -12.16 -9.71 7.03
N PRO A 28 -12.27 -11.06 7.09
CA PRO A 28 -11.15 -11.97 6.78
C PRO A 28 -10.62 -11.83 5.35
N ILE A 29 -11.49 -11.58 4.36
CA ILE A 29 -11.07 -11.32 2.96
C ILE A 29 -10.19 -10.05 2.88
N VAL A 30 -10.61 -8.95 3.52
CA VAL A 30 -9.83 -7.70 3.51
C VAL A 30 -8.50 -7.90 4.23
N ALA A 31 -8.53 -8.58 5.38
CA ALA A 31 -7.33 -8.91 6.15
C ALA A 31 -6.31 -9.71 5.32
N HIS A 32 -6.76 -10.76 4.63
CA HIS A 32 -5.91 -11.56 3.75
C HIS A 32 -5.26 -10.72 2.65
N TYR A 33 -6.05 -9.91 1.94
CA TYR A 33 -5.51 -9.10 0.84
C TYR A 33 -4.63 -7.92 1.29
N LEU A 34 -4.71 -7.49 2.55
CA LEU A 34 -3.71 -6.60 3.16
C LEU A 34 -2.37 -7.33 3.36
N ARG A 35 -2.39 -8.61 3.72
CA ARG A 35 -1.16 -9.44 3.85
C ARG A 35 -0.56 -9.79 2.49
N VAL A 36 -1.39 -10.04 1.48
CA VAL A 36 -0.93 -10.19 0.08
C VAL A 36 -0.26 -8.89 -0.39
N PHE A 37 -0.83 -7.73 -0.08
CA PHE A 37 -0.21 -6.46 -0.40
C PHE A 37 1.15 -6.26 0.31
N ALA A 38 1.21 -6.59 1.61
CA ALA A 38 2.46 -6.61 2.38
C ALA A 38 3.52 -7.52 1.73
N MET A 39 3.13 -8.70 1.27
CA MET A 39 4.01 -9.61 0.55
C MET A 39 4.54 -8.99 -0.76
N ASN A 40 3.68 -8.34 -1.55
CA ASN A 40 4.11 -7.66 -2.78
C ASN A 40 5.18 -6.61 -2.49
N ILE A 41 5.04 -5.84 -1.41
CA ILE A 41 6.07 -4.89 -0.95
C ILE A 41 7.37 -5.62 -0.60
N ALA A 42 7.29 -6.76 0.11
CA ALA A 42 8.45 -7.57 0.46
C ALA A 42 9.24 -8.03 -0.79
N LEU A 43 8.52 -8.47 -1.82
CA LEU A 43 9.11 -8.92 -3.08
C LEU A 43 9.82 -7.78 -3.82
N GLN A 44 9.26 -6.57 -3.80
CA GLN A 44 9.89 -5.38 -4.37
C GLN A 44 11.17 -4.98 -3.61
N LEU A 45 11.22 -5.26 -2.30
CA LEU A 45 12.39 -4.98 -1.46
C LEU A 45 13.39 -6.13 -1.43
N ARG A 46 13.13 -7.26 -2.11
CA ARG A 46 13.89 -8.52 -1.99
C ARG A 46 15.40 -8.34 -2.17
N SER A 47 15.83 -7.48 -3.09
CA SER A 47 17.26 -7.22 -3.36
C SER A 47 18.00 -6.58 -2.18
N ARG A 48 17.27 -6.02 -1.20
CA ARG A 48 17.79 -5.37 0.00
C ARG A 48 17.74 -6.26 1.25
N LEU A 49 17.17 -7.46 1.14
CA LEU A 49 16.94 -8.35 2.27
C LEU A 49 18.13 -9.27 2.52
N ARG A 50 18.44 -9.51 3.79
CA ARG A 50 19.43 -10.51 4.20
C ARG A 50 18.79 -11.90 4.19
N PRO A 51 19.58 -12.99 4.10
CA PRO A 51 19.05 -14.34 4.16
C PRO A 51 18.13 -14.61 5.37
N ALA A 52 18.44 -14.04 6.53
CA ALA A 52 17.59 -14.14 7.72
C ALA A 52 16.22 -13.47 7.56
N ASP A 53 16.15 -12.36 6.81
CA ASP A 53 14.89 -11.65 6.55
C ASP A 53 14.01 -12.45 5.56
N LEU A 54 14.63 -13.23 4.65
CA LEU A 54 13.90 -14.09 3.70
C LEU A 54 13.14 -15.22 4.40
N VAL A 55 13.60 -15.71 5.55
CA VAL A 55 12.87 -16.72 6.35
C VAL A 55 11.50 -16.21 6.76
N TYR A 56 11.41 -14.93 7.15
CA TYR A 56 10.14 -14.28 7.47
C TYR A 56 9.22 -14.20 6.24
N VAL A 57 9.79 -13.81 5.09
CA VAL A 57 9.05 -13.72 3.83
C VAL A 57 8.50 -15.09 3.41
N SER A 58 9.32 -16.14 3.41
CA SER A 58 8.87 -17.50 3.10
C SER A 58 7.73 -17.96 4.03
N SER A 59 7.88 -17.75 5.35
CA SER A 59 6.82 -18.11 6.29
C SER A 59 5.52 -17.32 6.06
N LEU A 60 5.61 -16.04 5.68
CA LEU A 60 4.43 -15.26 5.33
C LEU A 60 3.75 -15.81 4.07
N MET A 61 4.54 -16.24 3.08
CA MET A 61 4.02 -16.85 1.84
C MET A 61 3.26 -18.15 2.13
N ASP A 62 3.84 -19.05 2.91
CA ASP A 62 3.19 -20.31 3.29
C ASP A 62 1.88 -20.07 4.03
N SER A 63 1.86 -19.09 4.96
CA SER A 63 0.66 -18.71 5.69
C SER A 63 -0.43 -18.15 4.76
N LEU A 64 -0.04 -17.33 3.77
CA LEU A 64 -0.97 -16.77 2.80
C LEU A 64 -1.60 -17.86 1.92
N GLU A 65 -0.85 -18.88 1.52
CA GLU A 65 -1.36 -20.01 0.73
C GLU A 65 -2.40 -20.83 1.51
N GLN A 66 -2.14 -21.07 2.79
CA GLN A 66 -3.08 -21.74 3.69
C GLN A 66 -4.36 -20.92 3.89
N GLU A 67 -4.21 -19.62 4.18
CA GLU A 67 -5.33 -18.68 4.32
C GLU A 67 -6.18 -18.63 3.05
N ARG A 68 -5.56 -18.58 1.86
CA ARG A 68 -6.27 -18.55 0.57
C ARG A 68 -7.18 -19.77 0.42
N THR A 69 -6.65 -20.96 0.71
CA THR A 69 -7.41 -22.22 0.59
C THR A 69 -8.64 -22.22 1.52
N GLN A 70 -8.48 -21.73 2.74
CA GLN A 70 -9.58 -21.61 3.70
C GLN A 70 -10.63 -20.59 3.25
N LEU A 71 -10.19 -19.45 2.70
CA LEU A 71 -11.08 -18.41 2.21
C LEU A 71 -11.81 -18.81 0.94
N GLU A 72 -11.16 -19.54 0.03
CA GLU A 72 -11.79 -20.09 -1.18
C GLU A 72 -12.92 -21.05 -0.84
N ALA A 73 -12.73 -21.91 0.18
CA ALA A 73 -13.79 -22.77 0.69
C ALA A 73 -14.99 -21.99 1.27
N GLN A 74 -14.78 -20.76 1.72
CA GLN A 74 -15.80 -19.89 2.34
C GLN A 74 -16.29 -18.78 1.40
N ARG A 75 -15.80 -18.73 0.17
CA ARG A 75 -15.93 -17.57 -0.70
C ARG A 75 -17.35 -17.42 -1.22
N ALA A 76 -17.99 -16.30 -0.88
CA ALA A 76 -19.17 -15.82 -1.60
C ALA A 76 -18.78 -15.34 -3.01
N ALA A 77 -19.74 -15.29 -3.95
CA ALA A 77 -19.51 -14.99 -5.37
C ALA A 77 -18.82 -13.64 -5.69
N LYS A 78 -18.65 -12.75 -4.71
CA LYS A 78 -18.13 -11.40 -4.90
C LYS A 78 -16.61 -11.35 -5.11
N HIS A 79 -16.18 -10.54 -6.06
CA HIS A 79 -14.76 -10.33 -6.33
C HIS A 79 -14.06 -9.59 -5.16
N PRO A 80 -12.88 -10.04 -4.68
CA PRO A 80 -12.19 -9.46 -3.54
C PRO A 80 -11.88 -7.97 -3.68
N GLN A 81 -11.52 -7.52 -4.88
CA GLN A 81 -11.30 -6.10 -5.16
C GLN A 81 -12.53 -5.25 -4.80
N GLU A 82 -13.74 -5.75 -5.10
CA GLU A 82 -14.97 -5.03 -4.78
C GLU A 82 -15.23 -5.04 -3.28
N THR A 83 -15.04 -6.18 -2.62
CA THR A 83 -15.16 -6.30 -1.15
C THR A 83 -14.23 -5.33 -0.41
N ILE A 84 -12.98 -5.19 -0.88
CA ILE A 84 -11.99 -4.27 -0.31
C ILE A 84 -12.39 -2.81 -0.56
N ARG A 85 -12.80 -2.49 -1.80
CA ARG A 85 -13.26 -1.16 -2.19
C ARG A 85 -14.43 -0.68 -1.35
N GLU A 86 -15.49 -1.49 -1.27
CA GLU A 86 -16.69 -1.15 -0.50
C GLU A 86 -16.38 -0.94 0.98
N PHE A 87 -15.56 -1.81 1.56
CA PHE A 87 -15.15 -1.68 2.96
C PHE A 87 -14.38 -0.39 3.21
N ALA A 88 -13.45 -0.02 2.31
CA ALA A 88 -12.69 1.21 2.43
C ALA A 88 -13.56 2.46 2.30
N ILE A 89 -14.54 2.43 1.39
CA ILE A 89 -15.54 3.50 1.21
C ILE A 89 -16.40 3.61 2.46
N ASP A 90 -16.93 2.50 2.98
CA ASP A 90 -17.72 2.47 4.20
C ASP A 90 -16.97 3.06 5.39
N LEU A 91 -15.70 2.67 5.62
CA LEU A 91 -14.86 3.28 6.65
C LEU A 91 -14.74 4.80 6.48
N SER A 92 -14.50 5.27 5.26
CA SER A 92 -14.39 6.72 5.01
C SER A 92 -15.71 7.46 5.23
N ASN A 93 -16.84 6.85 4.90
CA ASN A 93 -18.16 7.45 5.07
C ASN A 93 -18.53 7.49 6.55
N ARG A 94 -18.30 6.41 7.31
CA ARG A 94 -18.49 6.39 8.77
C ARG A 94 -17.60 7.40 9.47
N ALA A 95 -16.33 7.49 9.08
CA ALA A 95 -15.42 8.50 9.62
C ALA A 95 -15.95 9.91 9.34
N ARG A 96 -16.35 10.20 8.10
CA ARG A 96 -16.90 11.51 7.70
C ARG A 96 -18.16 11.88 8.48
N SER A 97 -19.10 10.97 8.66
CA SER A 97 -20.34 11.24 9.39
C SER A 97 -20.12 11.50 10.89
N ALA A 98 -19.04 10.96 11.47
CA ALA A 98 -18.69 11.15 12.88
C ALA A 98 -17.65 12.28 13.10
N ASP A 99 -17.05 12.79 12.03
CA ASP A 99 -16.09 13.87 12.07
C ASP A 99 -16.79 15.21 12.34
N LYS A 100 -16.04 16.12 12.98
CA LYS A 100 -16.48 17.49 13.28
C LYS A 100 -15.46 18.47 12.72
N PRO A 101 -15.45 18.70 11.40
CA PRO A 101 -14.48 19.59 10.75
C PRO A 101 -14.55 21.03 11.26
N GLU A 102 -15.69 21.46 11.79
CA GLU A 102 -15.90 22.75 12.44
C GLU A 102 -15.11 22.89 13.76
N VAL A 103 -14.74 21.78 14.40
CA VAL A 103 -13.88 21.79 15.59
C VAL A 103 -12.42 21.93 15.16
N SER A 104 -11.97 23.18 15.10
CA SER A 104 -10.58 23.54 14.73
C SER A 104 -9.55 23.05 15.77
N ILE A 105 -9.87 23.18 17.07
CA ILE A 105 -8.98 22.81 18.18
C ILE A 105 -9.77 21.89 19.11
N PRO A 106 -9.41 20.59 19.20
CA PRO A 106 -10.07 19.67 20.11
C PRO A 106 -9.91 20.13 21.57
N ASN A 107 -11.02 20.24 22.29
CA ASN A 107 -11.01 20.60 23.71
C ASN A 107 -11.02 19.32 24.56
N PRO A 108 -10.05 19.12 25.49
CA PRO A 108 -9.97 17.91 26.32
C PRO A 108 -11.18 17.70 27.23
N SER A 109 -11.98 18.72 27.52
CA SER A 109 -13.22 18.60 28.31
C SER A 109 -14.40 18.05 27.50
N GLN A 110 -14.29 17.97 26.17
CA GLN A 110 -15.36 17.46 25.32
C GLN A 110 -15.26 15.94 25.17
N ARG A 111 -16.39 15.25 25.39
CA ARG A 111 -16.50 13.79 25.19
C ARG A 111 -16.05 13.37 23.79
N TRP A 112 -16.43 14.13 22.77
CA TRP A 112 -16.05 13.83 21.38
C TRP A 112 -14.53 13.79 21.21
N THR A 113 -13.79 14.75 21.79
CA THR A 113 -12.32 14.81 21.75
C THR A 113 -11.68 13.57 22.37
N ILE A 114 -12.20 13.10 23.51
CA ILE A 114 -11.60 11.98 24.25
C ILE A 114 -11.96 10.63 23.62
N VAL A 115 -13.20 10.46 23.16
CA VAL A 115 -13.74 9.13 22.83
C VAL A 115 -13.89 8.90 21.33
N ASP A 116 -14.42 9.89 20.61
CA ASP A 116 -14.89 9.69 19.23
C ASP A 116 -13.84 10.14 18.22
N ALA A 117 -13.22 11.31 18.43
CA ALA A 117 -12.22 11.88 17.54
C ALA A 117 -11.01 10.94 17.28
N PRO A 118 -10.47 10.21 18.27
CA PRO A 118 -9.41 9.23 18.01
C PRO A 118 -9.88 8.11 17.06
N LYS A 119 -11.11 7.62 17.25
CA LYS A 119 -11.71 6.59 16.40
C LYS A 119 -11.97 7.11 14.99
N VAL A 120 -12.38 8.37 14.85
CA VAL A 120 -12.53 9.04 13.55
C VAL A 120 -11.19 9.12 12.82
N ALA A 121 -10.13 9.58 13.50
CA ALA A 121 -8.79 9.64 12.92
C ALA A 121 -8.29 8.25 12.47
N GLN A 122 -8.47 7.23 13.32
CA GLN A 122 -8.13 5.84 13.01
C GLN A 122 -8.96 5.27 11.86
N ALA A 123 -10.25 5.58 11.77
CA ALA A 123 -11.11 5.13 10.67
C ALA A 123 -10.71 5.75 9.33
N TYR A 124 -10.39 7.05 9.30
CA TYR A 124 -9.82 7.69 8.11
C TYR A 124 -8.47 7.07 7.72
N HIS A 125 -7.58 6.84 8.68
CA HIS A 125 -6.29 6.20 8.41
C HIS A 125 -6.48 4.77 7.87
N ALA A 126 -7.33 3.96 8.50
CA ALA A 126 -7.65 2.61 8.04
C ALA A 126 -8.23 2.63 6.63
N SER A 127 -9.14 3.56 6.31
CA SER A 127 -9.65 3.72 4.94
C SER A 127 -8.53 4.03 3.96
N ALA A 128 -7.61 4.95 4.28
CA ALA A 128 -6.49 5.29 3.40
C ALA A 128 -5.56 4.10 3.16
N VAL A 129 -5.27 3.30 4.19
CA VAL A 129 -4.43 2.08 4.11
C VAL A 129 -5.11 0.99 3.28
N VAL A 130 -6.42 0.77 3.48
CA VAL A 130 -7.17 -0.24 2.71
C VAL A 130 -7.35 0.20 1.25
N LEU A 131 -7.54 1.49 0.98
CA LEU A 131 -7.52 2.01 -0.41
C LEU A 131 -6.16 1.80 -1.06
N ASP A 132 -5.07 1.88 -0.31
CA ASP A 132 -3.72 1.68 -0.83
C ASP A 132 -3.51 0.25 -1.32
N SER A 133 -4.04 -0.74 -0.59
CA SER A 133 -3.92 -2.14 -0.99
C SER A 133 -4.66 -2.49 -2.28
N LEU A 134 -5.61 -1.67 -2.74
CA LEU A 134 -6.24 -1.86 -4.04
C LEU A 134 -5.26 -1.72 -5.21
N ARG A 135 -4.11 -1.06 -5.02
CA ARG A 135 -3.06 -0.90 -6.04
C ARG A 135 -2.51 -2.23 -6.55
N GLN A 136 -2.65 -3.31 -5.79
CA GLN A 136 -2.25 -4.65 -6.23
C GLN A 136 -3.09 -5.21 -7.37
N PHE A 137 -4.31 -4.69 -7.58
CA PHE A 137 -5.19 -5.13 -8.65
C PHE A 137 -5.09 -4.24 -9.89
N ALA A 138 -5.06 -2.92 -9.66
CA ALA A 138 -4.98 -1.91 -10.70
C ALA A 138 -4.60 -0.55 -10.09
N PRO A 139 -4.12 0.42 -10.90
CA PRO A 139 -4.03 1.81 -10.46
C PRO A 139 -5.36 2.31 -9.88
N LEU A 140 -5.32 3.10 -8.79
CA LEU A 140 -6.53 3.67 -8.20
C LEU A 140 -7.20 4.62 -9.19
N ALA A 141 -8.51 4.48 -9.34
CA ALA A 141 -9.33 5.45 -10.05
C ALA A 141 -9.19 6.85 -9.40
N PRO A 142 -9.31 7.95 -10.16
CA PRO A 142 -9.07 9.30 -9.65
C PRO A 142 -9.91 9.68 -8.43
N ASP A 143 -11.17 9.25 -8.39
CA ASP A 143 -12.08 9.47 -7.26
C ASP A 143 -11.62 8.75 -5.99
N LEU A 144 -11.15 7.50 -6.11
CA LEU A 144 -10.59 6.71 -5.01
C LEU A 144 -9.25 7.28 -4.53
N ALA A 145 -8.41 7.76 -5.46
CA ALA A 145 -7.15 8.41 -5.14
C ALA A 145 -7.38 9.72 -4.36
N GLN A 146 -8.32 10.57 -4.81
CA GLN A 146 -8.71 11.78 -4.10
C GLN A 146 -9.28 11.46 -2.72
N ARG A 147 -10.10 10.42 -2.61
CA ARG A 147 -10.65 9.94 -1.34
C ARG A 147 -9.55 9.48 -0.39
N GLN A 148 -8.59 8.68 -0.87
CA GLN A 148 -7.44 8.24 -0.09
C GLN A 148 -6.63 9.44 0.41
N GLN A 149 -6.31 10.38 -0.45
CA GLN A 149 -5.54 11.58 -0.09
C GLN A 149 -6.27 12.41 0.97
N SER A 150 -7.58 12.60 0.80
CA SER A 150 -8.41 13.34 1.75
C SER A 150 -8.48 12.66 3.11
N ALA A 151 -8.69 11.33 3.13
CA ALA A 151 -8.72 10.53 4.34
C ALA A 151 -7.36 10.54 5.07
N HIS A 152 -6.27 10.36 4.33
CA HIS A 152 -4.91 10.45 4.87
C HIS A 152 -4.63 11.84 5.46
N LYS A 153 -4.92 12.91 4.72
CA LYS A 153 -4.71 14.28 5.21
C LYS A 153 -5.51 14.54 6.49
N ARG A 154 -6.79 14.15 6.52
CA ARG A 154 -7.66 14.40 7.67
C ARG A 154 -7.26 13.57 8.89
N SER A 155 -6.88 12.29 8.72
CA SER A 155 -6.43 11.45 9.83
C SER A 155 -5.18 12.02 10.49
N GLN A 156 -4.20 12.47 9.71
CA GLN A 156 -2.97 13.10 10.21
C GLN A 156 -3.27 14.41 10.94
N GLN A 157 -4.08 15.28 10.34
CA GLN A 157 -4.47 16.55 10.94
C GLN A 157 -5.15 16.34 12.30
N LEU A 158 -6.14 15.44 12.35
CA LEU A 158 -6.90 15.17 13.58
C LEU A 158 -6.02 14.50 14.64
N SER A 159 -5.23 13.50 14.26
CA SER A 159 -4.30 12.82 15.19
C SER A 159 -3.30 13.77 15.82
N LEU A 160 -2.70 14.68 15.04
CA LEU A 160 -1.76 15.68 15.55
C LEU A 160 -2.45 16.77 16.40
N ALA A 161 -3.70 17.12 16.08
CA ALA A 161 -4.47 18.04 16.92
C ALA A 161 -4.81 17.39 18.28
N LEU A 162 -5.21 16.12 18.27
CA LEU A 162 -5.52 15.34 19.47
C LEU A 162 -4.28 15.11 20.34
N SER A 163 -3.13 14.77 19.74
CA SER A 163 -1.89 14.54 20.48
C SER A 163 -1.48 15.78 21.28
N ARG A 164 -1.65 16.98 20.70
CA ARG A 164 -1.40 18.25 21.38
C ARG A 164 -2.43 18.54 22.47
N ALA A 165 -3.71 18.41 22.14
CA ALA A 165 -4.81 18.72 23.07
C ALA A 165 -4.83 17.80 24.30
N LEU A 166 -4.53 16.51 24.10
CA LEU A 166 -4.58 15.49 25.15
C LEU A 166 -3.21 15.21 25.79
N ARG A 167 -2.12 15.78 25.26
CA ARG A 167 -0.74 15.46 25.64
C ARG A 167 -0.46 13.95 25.60
N SER A 168 -0.93 13.31 24.54
CA SER A 168 -0.76 11.87 24.30
C SER A 168 -0.01 11.62 22.99
N PRO A 169 0.56 10.43 22.79
CA PRO A 169 1.08 10.05 21.47
C PRO A 169 0.01 10.15 20.37
N PRO A 170 0.40 10.40 19.11
CA PRO A 170 -0.50 10.33 17.96
C PRO A 170 -1.24 8.98 17.89
N CYS A 171 -2.53 9.01 17.59
CA CYS A 171 -3.36 7.80 17.53
C CYS A 171 -3.32 7.09 16.16
N VAL A 172 -2.59 7.66 15.20
CA VAL A 172 -2.28 7.07 13.89
C VAL A 172 -0.77 7.25 13.61
N PRO A 173 -0.13 6.35 12.84
CA PRO A 173 1.28 6.48 12.46
C PRO A 173 1.55 7.78 11.69
N VAL A 174 2.49 8.59 12.17
CA VAL A 174 2.80 9.92 11.60
C VAL A 174 3.58 9.83 10.30
N ASP A 175 4.44 8.82 10.17
CA ASP A 175 5.35 8.65 9.05
C ASP A 175 4.77 7.85 7.89
N TRP A 176 3.65 7.15 8.12
CA TRP A 176 3.02 6.36 7.07
C TRP A 176 2.46 7.25 5.96
N ARG A 177 2.72 6.88 4.70
CA ARG A 177 2.14 7.49 3.52
C ARG A 177 1.70 6.39 2.56
N PRO A 178 0.65 6.62 1.74
CA PRO A 178 0.31 5.70 0.67
C PRO A 178 1.51 5.45 -0.23
N LEU A 179 1.71 4.19 -0.63
CA LEU A 179 2.85 3.84 -1.46
C LEU A 179 2.77 4.55 -2.82
N PRO A 180 3.88 5.09 -3.33
CA PRO A 180 3.92 5.64 -4.67
C PRO A 180 3.61 4.54 -5.69
N ALA A 181 2.81 4.87 -6.71
CA ALA A 181 2.40 3.92 -7.74
C ALA A 181 3.60 3.25 -8.45
N SER A 182 4.73 3.95 -8.53
CA SER A 182 5.98 3.45 -9.11
C SER A 182 6.60 2.26 -8.38
N LEU A 183 6.31 2.07 -7.09
CA LEU A 183 6.81 0.91 -6.32
C LEU A 183 5.98 -0.36 -6.53
N LEU A 184 4.80 -0.25 -7.14
CA LEU A 184 3.85 -1.36 -7.31
C LEU A 184 3.57 -1.68 -8.78
N ALA A 185 4.13 -0.90 -9.71
CA ALA A 185 4.03 -1.19 -11.13
C ALA A 185 4.82 -2.47 -11.44
N PRO A 186 4.28 -3.40 -12.24
CA PRO A 186 5.10 -4.43 -12.85
C PRO A 186 6.22 -3.74 -13.67
N PRO A 187 7.43 -4.33 -13.77
CA PRO A 187 8.47 -3.78 -14.62
C PRO A 187 7.89 -3.55 -16.02
N LEU A 188 8.06 -2.34 -16.55
CA LEU A 188 7.64 -2.03 -17.92
C LEU A 188 8.21 -3.14 -18.84
N PRO A 189 7.42 -3.69 -19.77
CA PRO A 189 7.97 -4.56 -20.78
C PRO A 189 9.14 -3.80 -21.43
N SER A 190 10.30 -4.46 -21.51
CA SER A 190 11.47 -3.92 -22.19
C SER A 190 11.02 -3.34 -23.53
N PRO A 191 11.42 -2.12 -23.90
CA PRO A 191 11.10 -1.62 -25.24
C PRO A 191 11.56 -2.69 -26.25
N PRO A 192 10.76 -3.00 -27.27
CA PRO A 192 11.19 -3.96 -28.29
C PRO A 192 12.56 -3.52 -28.81
N PRO A 193 13.49 -4.46 -29.06
CA PRO A 193 14.79 -4.11 -29.61
C PRO A 193 14.56 -3.20 -30.82
N ALA A 194 15.21 -2.04 -30.82
CA ALA A 194 15.11 -1.09 -31.90
C ALA A 194 15.32 -1.85 -33.23
N PRO A 195 14.49 -1.63 -34.27
CA PRO A 195 14.72 -2.26 -35.55
C PRO A 195 16.15 -1.95 -35.96
N SER A 196 16.96 -3.00 -36.11
CA SER A 196 18.34 -2.89 -36.56
C SER A 196 18.36 -1.99 -37.79
N ALA A 197 19.06 -0.86 -37.69
CA ALA A 197 19.22 0.04 -38.82
C ALA A 197 19.72 -0.79 -40.03
N PRO A 198 19.17 -0.57 -41.24
CA PRO A 198 19.65 -1.24 -42.44
C PRO A 198 21.17 -1.07 -42.52
N ALA A 199 21.88 -2.18 -42.72
CA ALA A 199 23.32 -2.17 -42.89
C ALA A 199 23.70 -1.12 -43.94
N ALA A 200 24.58 -0.19 -43.55
CA ALA A 200 25.08 0.83 -44.46
C ALA A 200 25.67 0.15 -45.71
N PRO A 201 25.40 0.66 -46.91
CA PRO A 201 25.94 0.07 -48.14
C PRO A 201 27.48 0.05 -48.07
N PRO A 202 28.11 -1.00 -48.62
CA PRO A 202 29.55 -1.15 -48.58
C PRO A 202 30.23 0.04 -49.25
N LYS A 203 31.23 0.61 -48.57
CA LYS A 203 32.07 1.69 -49.09
C LYS A 203 32.70 1.25 -50.42
N PRO A 204 32.66 2.09 -51.48
CA PRO A 204 33.32 1.77 -52.73
C PRO A 204 34.84 1.66 -52.53
N PRO A 205 35.51 0.74 -53.26
CA PRO A 205 36.94 0.53 -53.14
C PRO A 205 37.74 1.76 -53.57
N PRO A 206 38.91 2.01 -52.94
CA PRO A 206 39.76 3.14 -53.29
C PRO A 206 40.32 2.96 -54.72
N PRO A 207 40.52 4.08 -55.45
CA PRO A 207 41.08 4.04 -56.80
C PRO A 207 42.54 3.56 -56.79
N PRO A 208 43.00 2.90 -57.87
CA PRO A 208 44.35 2.39 -57.96
C PRO A 208 45.38 3.52 -58.01
N SER A 209 46.41 3.41 -57.17
CA SER A 209 47.56 4.31 -57.15
C SER A 209 48.34 4.20 -58.47
N ALA A 210 48.56 5.34 -59.12
CA ALA A 210 49.42 5.44 -60.28
C ALA A 210 50.89 5.14 -59.91
N PRO A 211 51.66 4.48 -60.80
CA PRO A 211 53.06 4.17 -60.54
C PRO A 211 53.96 5.41 -60.66
N PRO A 212 55.08 5.47 -59.92
CA PRO A 212 56.02 6.58 -59.97
C PRO A 212 56.81 6.56 -61.30
N THR A 213 57.24 7.75 -61.71
CA THR A 213 58.09 7.98 -62.89
C THR A 213 59.55 7.91 -62.50
#